data_AF-A0A117SP92-F1
#
_entry.id   AF-A0A117SP92-F1
#
_cell.length_a   1.000
_cell.length_b   1.000
_cell.length_c   1.000
_cell.angle_alpha   90.00
_cell.angle_beta   90.00
_cell.angle_gamma   90.00
#
_symmetry.space_group_name_H-M   'P 1'
#
loop_
_entity.id
_entity.type
_entity.pdbx_description
1 polymer ?
#
loop_
_entity_poly.entity_id
_entity_poly.type
_entity_poly.pdbx_seq_one_letter_code
_entity_poly.pdbx_strand_id
1 'polypeptide(L)'
;MKLPELEILNKVERALDSVDVWLRGFIGDEMLLGVIAHLMGIREIPWTIASHHLHHGSALGRATKLLVAAAHYQFAKGLVREFGRPEFRRYQLKYALSMVRNVGSIVRF
;
A
#
# COMPACT_ATOMS: atom_id res chain seq x y z
N MET A 1 -12.15 -6.37 -22.49
CA MET A 1 -11.70 -5.86 -21.18
C MET A 1 -12.28 -4.47 -21.00
N LYS A 2 -13.00 -4.17 -19.92
CA LYS A 2 -13.49 -2.80 -19.65
C LYS A 2 -12.32 -1.99 -19.07
N LEU A 3 -12.16 -0.74 -19.46
CA LEU A 3 -11.20 0.18 -18.84
C LEU A 3 -11.77 0.68 -17.50
N PRO A 4 -10.90 1.05 -16.52
CA PRO A 4 -11.36 1.69 -15.30
C PRO A 4 -12.06 3.00 -15.62
N GLU A 5 -13.16 3.28 -14.92
CA GLU A 5 -13.81 4.57 -14.97
C GLU A 5 -12.85 5.66 -14.49
N LEU A 6 -12.89 6.84 -15.12
CA LEU A 6 -11.99 7.94 -14.80
C LEU A 6 -12.10 8.35 -13.33
N GLU A 7 -13.28 8.22 -12.72
CA GLU A 7 -13.48 8.50 -11.31
C GLU A 7 -12.66 7.58 -10.40
N ILE A 8 -12.55 6.28 -10.75
CA ILE A 8 -11.73 5.31 -10.01
C ILE A 8 -10.27 5.74 -10.07
N LEU A 9 -9.77 6.07 -11.28
CA LEU A 9 -8.39 6.51 -11.47
C LEU A 9 -8.08 7.77 -10.66
N ASN A 10 -8.92 8.80 -10.76
CA ASN A 10 -8.75 10.06 -10.03
C ASN A 10 -8.76 9.85 -8.50
N LYS A 11 -9.61 8.96 -8.00
CA LYS A 11 -9.65 8.61 -6.57
C LYS A 11 -8.39 7.85 -6.14
N VAL A 12 -7.91 6.90 -6.94
CA VAL A 12 -6.67 6.17 -6.65
C VAL A 12 -5.46 7.10 -6.71
N GLU A 13 -5.39 8.00 -7.68
CA GLU A 13 -4.36 9.04 -7.77
C GLU A 13 -4.34 9.93 -6.53
N ARG A 14 -5.50 10.46 -6.10
CA ARG A 14 -5.59 11.25 -4.85
C ARG A 14 -5.20 10.47 -3.60
N ALA A 15 -5.45 9.16 -3.58
CA ALA A 15 -4.99 8.29 -2.50
C ALA A 15 -3.47 8.11 -2.53
N LEU A 16 -2.87 7.91 -3.71
CA LEU A 16 -1.42 7.85 -3.88
C LEU A 16 -0.74 9.18 -3.54
N ASP A 17 -1.37 10.30 -3.90
CA ASP A 17 -0.85 11.64 -3.60
C ASP A 17 -0.82 11.96 -2.10
N SER A 18 -1.64 11.26 -1.31
CA SER A 18 -1.60 11.37 0.14
C SER A 18 -0.39 10.69 0.80
N VAL A 19 0.38 9.93 0.03
CA VAL A 19 1.65 9.33 0.47
C VAL A 19 2.76 10.36 0.33
N ASP A 20 3.60 10.47 1.36
CA ASP A 20 4.82 11.28 1.33
C ASP A 20 5.67 10.97 0.10
N VAL A 21 6.19 12.00 -0.57
CA VAL A 21 6.87 11.88 -1.85
C VAL A 21 8.05 10.91 -1.79
N TRP A 22 8.76 10.85 -0.67
CA TRP A 22 9.90 9.94 -0.46
C TRP A 22 9.47 8.49 -0.25
N LEU A 23 8.22 8.28 0.17
CA LEU A 23 7.66 6.97 0.43
C LEU A 23 6.87 6.40 -0.75
N ARG A 24 6.45 7.22 -1.71
CA ARG A 24 5.69 6.78 -2.90
C ARG A 24 6.40 5.68 -3.68
N GLY A 25 7.72 5.72 -3.75
CA GLY A 25 8.53 4.69 -4.42
C GLY A 25 8.43 3.29 -3.81
N PHE A 26 7.87 3.15 -2.60
CA PHE A 26 7.58 1.83 -2.00
C PHE A 26 6.21 1.26 -2.39
N ILE A 27 5.39 2.01 -3.13
CA ILE A 27 4.12 1.53 -3.69
C ILE A 27 4.39 1.07 -5.12
N GLY A 28 4.50 -0.25 -5.32
CA GLY A 28 4.73 -0.84 -6.64
C GLY A 28 3.56 -0.65 -7.60
N ASP A 29 3.87 -0.70 -8.90
CA ASP A 29 2.88 -0.64 -9.98
C ASP A 29 1.93 -1.84 -9.95
N GLU A 30 2.39 -3.04 -9.59
CA GLU A 30 1.52 -4.21 -9.43
C GLU A 30 0.50 -4.02 -8.30
N MET A 31 0.87 -3.30 -7.24
CA MET A 31 -0.05 -2.95 -6.16
C MET A 31 -1.12 -1.95 -6.63
N LEU A 32 -0.72 -0.92 -7.39
CA LEU A 32 -1.68 0.06 -7.94
C LEU A 32 -2.65 -0.59 -8.92
N LEU A 33 -2.14 -1.42 -9.84
CA LEU A 33 -2.95 -2.19 -10.77
C LEU A 33 -3.89 -3.15 -10.04
N GLY A 34 -3.40 -3.81 -8.99
CA GLY A 34 -4.21 -4.68 -8.13
C GLY A 34 -5.37 -3.94 -7.46
N VAL A 35 -5.13 -2.74 -6.93
CA VAL A 35 -6.19 -1.91 -6.33
C VAL A 35 -7.22 -1.48 -7.38
N ILE A 36 -6.77 -1.02 -8.56
CA ILE A 36 -7.66 -0.61 -9.65
C ILE A 36 -8.52 -1.78 -10.12
N ALA A 37 -7.90 -2.93 -10.38
CA ALA A 37 -8.62 -4.13 -10.80
C ALA A 37 -9.61 -4.62 -9.73
N HIS A 38 -9.27 -4.52 -8.43
CA HIS A 38 -10.20 -4.82 -7.34
C HIS A 38 -11.41 -3.87 -7.34
N LEU A 39 -11.18 -2.57 -7.52
CA LEU A 39 -12.23 -1.56 -7.61
C LEU A 39 -13.15 -1.76 -8.82
N MET A 40 -12.62 -2.31 -9.91
CA MET A 40 -13.37 -2.74 -11.10
C MET A 40 -14.12 -4.06 -10.92
N GLY A 41 -14.03 -4.71 -9.74
CA GLY A 41 -14.77 -5.92 -9.41
C GLY A 41 -14.01 -7.23 -9.62
N ILE A 42 -12.72 -7.19 -9.94
CA ILE A 42 -11.87 -8.38 -10.06
C ILE A 42 -11.42 -8.79 -8.65
N ARG A 43 -12.04 -9.83 -8.09
CA ARG A 43 -11.86 -10.23 -6.68
C ARG A 43 -10.74 -11.23 -6.43
N GLU A 44 -10.14 -11.81 -7.46
CA GLU A 44 -9.04 -12.79 -7.34
C GLU A 44 -7.66 -12.13 -7.32
N ILE A 45 -7.53 -11.00 -6.63
CA ILE A 45 -6.26 -10.29 -6.58
C ILE A 45 -5.62 -10.58 -5.22
N PRO A 46 -4.39 -11.10 -5.14
CA PRO A 46 -3.71 -11.37 -3.88
C PRO A 46 -3.25 -10.07 -3.17
N TRP A 47 -4.18 -9.15 -2.86
CA TRP A 47 -3.92 -7.84 -2.22
C TRP A 47 -3.38 -7.95 -0.78
N THR A 48 -3.51 -9.12 -0.15
CA THR A 48 -3.01 -9.37 1.20
C THR A 48 -1.55 -9.74 1.25
N ILE A 49 -0.91 -9.99 0.11
CA ILE A 49 0.51 -10.25 0.03
C ILE A 49 1.02 -9.26 -0.99
N ALA A 50 1.38 -8.05 -0.53
CA ALA A 50 2.53 -7.42 -1.15
C ALA A 50 3.57 -8.54 -1.13
N SER A 51 3.83 -9.12 -2.32
CA SER A 51 4.92 -10.04 -2.48
C SER A 51 6.10 -9.31 -1.87
N HIS A 52 7.00 -10.04 -1.23
CA HIS A 52 8.31 -9.50 -0.96
C HIS A 52 8.89 -9.10 -2.32
N HIS A 53 8.57 -7.90 -2.81
CA HIS A 53 9.31 -7.25 -3.85
C HIS A 53 10.68 -7.14 -3.21
N LEU A 54 11.56 -8.02 -3.70
CA LEU A 54 12.98 -7.94 -3.48
C LEU A 54 13.36 -6.56 -4.02
N HIS A 55 13.30 -5.54 -3.14
CA HIS A 55 13.96 -4.28 -3.40
C HIS A 55 15.39 -4.67 -3.75
N HIS A 56 15.73 -4.46 -5.03
CA HIS A 56 16.99 -4.88 -5.60
C HIS A 56 18.14 -4.49 -4.67
N GLY A 57 18.78 -5.50 -4.08
CA GLY A 57 20.20 -5.59 -3.74
C GLY A 57 20.90 -4.56 -2.84
N SER A 58 20.34 -3.40 -2.48
CA SER A 58 21.17 -2.33 -1.88
C SER A 58 20.53 -1.50 -0.76
N ALA A 59 19.31 -1.80 -0.30
CA ALA A 59 18.63 -1.00 0.74
C ALA A 59 18.70 -1.62 2.16
N LEU A 60 19.66 -1.14 2.96
CA LEU A 60 19.75 -1.12 4.43
C LEU A 60 18.57 -1.73 5.26
N GLY A 61 18.53 -3.06 5.40
CA GLY A 61 18.00 -3.76 6.58
C GLY A 61 16.55 -3.50 7.04
N ARG A 62 16.30 -3.64 8.36
CA ARG A 62 14.97 -3.54 9.02
C ARG A 62 14.31 -2.16 8.85
N ALA A 63 15.11 -1.09 8.66
CA ALA A 63 14.61 0.26 8.39
C ALA A 63 13.78 0.30 7.10
N THR A 64 14.20 -0.42 6.05
CA THR A 64 13.43 -0.55 4.80
C THR A 64 12.04 -1.14 5.03
N LYS A 65 11.89 -2.11 5.95
CA LYS A 65 10.57 -2.71 6.26
C LYS A 65 9.62 -1.74 6.95
N LEU A 66 10.14 -0.87 7.81
CA LEU A 66 9.35 0.17 8.47
C LEU A 66 8.87 1.22 7.46
N LEU A 67 9.76 1.66 6.57
CA LEU A 67 9.44 2.65 5.53
C LEU A 67 8.41 2.12 4.54
N VAL A 68 8.56 0.86 4.09
CA VAL A 68 7.55 0.17 3.29
C VAL A 68 6.22 0.14 4.05
N ALA A 69 6.24 -0.24 5.33
CA ALA A 69 5.01 -0.28 6.11
C ALA A 69 4.33 1.09 6.26
N ALA A 70 5.12 2.16 6.42
CA ALA A 70 4.62 3.52 6.49
C ALA A 70 4.01 3.98 5.16
N ALA A 71 4.67 3.70 4.02
CA ALA A 71 4.15 4.00 2.69
C ALA A 71 2.78 3.35 2.46
N HIS A 72 2.68 2.04 2.70
CA HIS A 72 1.44 1.29 2.54
C HIS A 72 0.35 1.73 3.52
N TYR A 73 0.71 2.10 4.77
CA TYR A 73 -0.25 2.66 5.72
C TYR A 73 -0.83 4.00 5.26
N GLN A 74 0.02 4.91 4.76
CA GLN A 74 -0.42 6.19 4.21
C GLN A 74 -1.32 6.00 3.00
N PHE A 75 -0.92 5.11 2.07
CA PHE A 75 -1.72 4.82 0.89
C PHE A 75 -3.08 4.22 1.26
N ALA A 76 -3.10 3.27 2.19
CA ALA A 76 -4.34 2.68 2.70
C ALA A 76 -5.26 3.71 3.35
N LYS A 77 -4.71 4.65 4.11
CA LYS A 77 -5.47 5.76 4.70
C LYS A 77 -6.09 6.65 3.61
N GLY A 78 -5.36 6.94 2.53
CA GLY A 78 -5.88 7.60 1.34
C GLY A 78 -7.04 6.84 0.70
N LEU A 79 -6.89 5.54 0.49
CA LEU A 79 -7.95 4.69 -0.07
C LEU A 79 -9.20 4.64 0.83
N VAL A 80 -9.03 4.58 2.15
CA VAL A 80 -10.15 4.66 3.11
C VAL A 80 -10.87 6.01 2.99
N ARG A 81 -10.14 7.11 2.81
CA ARG A 81 -10.73 8.44 2.62
C ARG A 81 -11.55 8.53 1.33
N GLU A 82 -11.03 8.03 0.21
CA GLU A 82 -11.66 8.18 -1.11
C GLU A 82 -12.81 7.18 -1.36
N PHE A 83 -12.74 5.98 -0.76
CA PHE A 83 -13.69 4.90 -1.06
C PHE A 83 -14.47 4.38 0.16
N GLY A 84 -13.99 4.58 1.39
CA GLY A 84 -14.70 4.17 2.61
C GLY A 84 -14.87 2.65 2.81
N ARG A 85 -14.30 1.80 1.93
CA ARG A 85 -14.53 0.36 1.91
C ARG A 85 -13.81 -0.39 3.05
N PRO A 86 -14.41 -1.45 3.62
CA PRO A 86 -13.83 -2.19 4.75
C PRO A 86 -12.52 -2.91 4.41
N GLU A 87 -12.32 -3.33 3.16
CA GLU A 87 -11.10 -3.97 2.69
C GLU A 87 -9.89 -3.04 2.82
N PHE A 88 -10.06 -1.75 2.52
CA PHE A 88 -9.01 -0.75 2.68
C PHE A 88 -8.71 -0.45 4.14
N ARG A 89 -9.70 -0.57 5.03
CA ARG A 89 -9.45 -0.49 6.49
C ARG A 89 -8.65 -1.68 6.99
N ARG A 90 -8.93 -2.89 6.50
CA ARG A 90 -8.15 -4.10 6.81
C ARG A 90 -6.71 -3.97 6.31
N TYR A 91 -6.54 -3.45 5.10
CA TYR A 91 -5.24 -3.13 4.52
C TYR A 91 -4.49 -2.09 5.38
N GLN A 92 -5.14 -1.00 5.78
CA GLN A 92 -4.57 0.00 6.69
C GLN A 92 -4.14 -0.62 8.02
N LEU A 93 -4.99 -1.43 8.65
CA LEU A 93 -4.69 -2.08 9.92
C LEU A 93 -3.50 -3.05 9.81
N LYS A 94 -3.45 -3.85 8.74
CA LYS A 94 -2.31 -4.76 8.47
C LYS A 94 -0.99 -4.00 8.51
N TYR A 95 -0.90 -2.86 7.84
CA TYR A 95 0.34 -2.09 7.77
C TYR A 95 0.62 -1.28 9.03
N ALA A 96 -0.41 -0.85 9.76
CA ALA A 96 -0.23 -0.30 11.11
C ALA A 96 0.42 -1.33 12.05
N LEU A 97 -0.07 -2.57 12.07
CA LEU A 97 0.53 -3.66 12.86
C LEU A 97 1.96 -3.98 12.40
N SER A 98 2.22 -3.94 11.09
CA SER A 98 3.56 -4.11 10.53
C SER A 98 4.52 -3.02 11.02
N MET A 99 4.10 -1.75 11.05
CA MET A 99 4.92 -0.67 11.61
C MET A 99 5.27 -0.93 13.08
N VAL A 100 4.27 -1.25 13.91
CA VAL A 100 4.48 -1.55 15.35
C VAL A 100 5.46 -2.70 15.54
N ARG A 101 5.31 -3.78 14.76
CA ARG A 101 6.22 -4.94 14.80
C ARG A 101 7.65 -4.56 14.41
N ASN A 102 7.83 -3.74 13.37
CA ASN A 102 9.15 -3.34 12.90
C ASN A 102 9.82 -2.35 13.87
N VAL A 103 9.09 -1.39 14.44
CA VAL A 103 9.59 -0.49 15.50
C VAL A 103 10.07 -1.30 16.71
N GLY A 104 9.26 -2.23 17.22
CA GLY A 104 9.65 -3.09 18.34
C GLY A 104 10.88 -3.97 18.05
N SER A 105 11.15 -4.28 16.78
CA SER A 105 12.36 -5.01 16.37
C SER A 105 13.60 -4.13 16.25
N ILE A 106 13.45 -2.80 16.13
CA ILE A 106 14.56 -1.83 16.10
C ILE A 106 15.00 -1.50 17.52
N VAL A 107 14.05 -1.36 18.46
CA VAL A 107 14.31 -1.00 19.87
C VAL A 107 14.94 -2.15 20.70
N ARG A 108 14.90 -3.39 20.21
CA ARG A 108 15.51 -4.57 20.86
C ARG A 108 17.00 -4.77 20.51
N PHE A 109 17.68 -3.74 20.01
CA PHE A 109 19.13 -3.72 19.80
C PHE A 109 19.80 -2.83 20.85
#